data_AF-A0AAP6DAT6-F1
#
_entry.id   AF-A0AAP6DAT6-F1
#
_cell.length_a   1.000
_cell.length_b   1.000
_cell.length_c   1.000
_cell.angle_alpha   90.00
_cell.angle_beta   90.00
_cell.angle_gamma   90.00
#
_symmetry.space_group_name_H-M   'P 1'
#
loop_
_entity.id
_entity.type
_entity.pdbx_description
1 polymer ?
#
loop_
_entity_poly.entity_id
_entity_poly.type
_entity_poly.pdbx_seq_one_letter_code
_entity_poly.pdbx_strand_id
1 'polypeptide(L)' 'FSITDTKHKRANMLWADDADKKVLSKAFDVKIDNDMLVLDGVTSRKRQIGPAIQQAIESL' A
#
# COMPACT_ATOMS: atom_id res chain seq x y z
N PHE A 1 -7.13 -2.96 -2.79
CA PHE A 1 -7.71 -1.70 -3.31
C PHE A 1 -7.03 -0.48 -2.69
N SER A 2 -6.99 0.65 -3.41
CA SER A 2 -6.42 1.92 -2.94
C SER A 2 -7.45 3.03 -3.08
N ILE A 3 -7.75 3.73 -1.98
CA ILE A 3 -8.56 4.95 -1.96
C ILE A 3 -7.62 6.13 -1.74
N THR A 4 -7.51 7.01 -2.73
CA THR A 4 -6.58 8.14 -2.67
C THR A 4 -7.31 9.44 -2.34
N ASP A 5 -6.92 10.03 -1.21
CA ASP A 5 -7.37 11.33 -0.75
C ASP A 5 -6.41 12.39 -1.29
N THR A 6 -6.82 13.05 -2.38
CA THR A 6 -6.00 14.08 -3.05
C THR A 6 -5.93 15.38 -2.24
N LYS A 7 -6.93 15.65 -1.40
CA LYS A 7 -6.98 16.85 -0.54
C LYS A 7 -5.94 16.76 0.57
N HIS A 8 -5.87 15.63 1.25
CA HIS A 8 -4.92 15.38 2.35
C HIS A 8 -3.64 14.65 1.90
N LYS A 9 -3.51 14.39 0.59
CA LYS A 9 -2.35 13.76 -0.04
C LYS A 9 -1.97 12.41 0.59
N ARG A 10 -2.94 11.51 0.75
CA ARG A 10 -2.73 10.18 1.34
C ARG A 10 -3.45 9.08 0.58
N ALA A 11 -2.97 7.86 0.72
CA ALA A 11 -3.63 6.67 0.17
C ALA A 11 -4.01 5.71 1.30
N ASN A 12 -5.27 5.30 1.32
CA ASN A 12 -5.78 4.27 2.20
C ASN A 12 -5.85 2.95 1.43
N MET A 13 -5.12 1.95 1.92
CA MET A 13 -4.97 0.64 1.32
C MET A 13 -5.85 -0.37 2.07
N LEU A 14 -6.65 -1.10 1.29
CA LEU A 14 -7.50 -2.20 1.73
C LEU A 14 -7.04 -3.47 1.01
N TRP A 15 -7.07 -4.61 1.69
CA TRP A 15 -6.70 -5.92 1.14
C TRP A 15 -7.84 -6.93 1.30
N ALA A 16 -7.75 -8.04 0.57
CA ALA A 16 -8.72 -9.12 0.68
C ALA A 16 -8.31 -10.18 1.71
N ASP A 17 -7.02 -10.53 1.75
CA ASP A 17 -6.50 -11.61 2.58
C ASP A 17 -5.12 -11.32 3.21
N ASP A 18 -4.62 -12.27 4.00
CA ASP A 18 -3.32 -12.14 4.67
C ASP A 18 -2.12 -12.17 3.71
N ALA A 19 -2.29 -12.75 2.51
CA ALA A 19 -1.24 -12.75 1.49
C ALA A 19 -1.02 -11.35 0.94
N ASP A 20 -2.11 -10.65 0.60
CA ASP A 20 -2.09 -9.23 0.23
C ASP A 20 -1.48 -8.37 1.35
N LYS A 21 -1.87 -8.64 2.61
CA LYS A 21 -1.33 -7.94 3.79
C LYS A 21 0.19 -8.09 3.90
N LYS A 22 0.73 -9.28 3.64
CA LYS A 22 2.18 -9.55 3.64
C LYS A 22 2.89 -8.77 2.54
N VAL A 23 2.34 -8.77 1.32
CA VAL A 23 2.90 -8.00 0.20
C VAL A 23 2.89 -6.51 0.50
N LEU A 24 1.79 -5.97 1.04
CA LEU A 24 1.69 -4.56 1.42
C LEU A 24 2.67 -4.17 2.52
N SER A 25 2.82 -5.02 3.54
CA SER A 25 3.78 -4.80 4.63
C SER A 25 5.21 -4.73 4.09
N LYS A 26 5.56 -5.60 3.13
CA LYS A 26 6.87 -5.61 2.48
C LYS A 26 7.07 -4.41 1.53
N ALA A 27 6.03 -4.03 0.77
CA ALA A 27 6.09 -2.95 -0.22
C ALA A 27 6.31 -1.57 0.40
N PHE A 28 5.77 -1.35 1.59
CA PHE A 28 5.85 -0.05 2.26
C PHE A 28 6.70 -0.08 3.53
N ASP A 29 7.33 -1.22 3.84
CA ASP A 29 8.14 -1.44 5.05
C ASP A 29 7.42 -1.01 6.34
N VAL A 30 6.16 -1.42 6.45
CA VAL A 30 5.26 -1.06 7.56
C VAL A 30 4.66 -2.29 8.21
N LYS A 31 4.47 -2.22 9.52
CA LYS A 31 3.69 -3.21 10.26
C LYS A 31 2.21 -2.82 10.19
N ILE A 32 1.41 -3.66 9.54
CA ILE A 32 -0.03 -3.43 9.39
C ILE A 32 -0.77 -4.01 10.60
N ASP A 33 -1.08 -3.17 11.57
CA ASP A 33 -1.73 -3.57 12.83
C ASP A 33 -3.27 -3.46 12.82
N ASN A 34 -3.87 -2.78 11.83
CA ASN A 34 -5.33 -2.61 11.68
C ASN A 34 -5.85 -3.21 10.36
N ASP A 35 -7.16 -3.09 10.08
CA ASP A 35 -7.83 -3.52 8.84
C ASP A 35 -7.57 -2.62 7.62
N MET A 36 -6.84 -1.51 7.80
CA MET A 36 -6.51 -0.56 6.76
C MET A 36 -5.10 -0.01 6.97
N LEU A 37 -4.37 0.19 5.87
CA LEU A 37 -3.05 0.81 5.88
C LEU A 37 -3.17 2.23 5.30
N VAL A 38 -2.75 3.23 6.07
CA VAL A 38 -2.75 4.64 5.66
C VAL A 38 -1.33 5.04 5.27
N LEU A 39 -1.18 5.59 4.06
CA LEU A 39 0.10 6.02 3.49
C LEU A 39 0.06 7.52 3.20
N ASP A 40 0.67 8.31 4.09
CA ASP A 40 0.78 9.76 3.90
C ASP A 40 1.80 10.09 2.79
N GLY A 41 1.50 11.12 1.99
CA GLY A 41 2.30 11.53 0.83
C GLY A 41 2.10 10.66 -0.42
N VAL A 42 1.34 9.57 -0.33
CA VAL A 42 1.06 8.69 -1.48
C VAL A 42 -0.21 9.16 -2.20
N THR A 43 -0.05 9.56 -3.46
CA THR A 43 -1.14 10.11 -4.29
C THR A 43 -1.23 9.50 -5.68
N SER A 44 -0.18 8.80 -6.14
CA SER A 44 -0.10 8.28 -7.50
C SER A 44 0.02 6.76 -7.51
N ARG A 45 -1.06 6.08 -7.90
CA ARG A 45 -1.05 4.61 -8.02
C ARG A 45 -0.01 4.12 -9.03
N LYS A 46 0.09 4.75 -10.21
CA LYS A 46 1.02 4.35 -11.28
C LYS A 46 2.50 4.55 -10.91
N ARG A 47 2.83 5.60 -10.14
CA ARG A 47 4.22 5.98 -9.86
C ARG A 47 4.73 5.53 -8.49
N GLN A 48 3.86 5.40 -7.50
CA GLN A 48 4.24 5.11 -6.12
C GLN A 48 3.77 3.71 -5.70
N ILE A 49 2.48 3.41 -5.85
CA ILE A 49 1.90 2.15 -5.34
C ILE A 49 2.30 0.95 -6.21
N GLY A 50 2.06 1.03 -7.52
CA GLY A 50 2.29 -0.08 -8.46
C GLY A 50 3.74 -0.57 -8.43
N PRO A 51 4.74 0.32 -8.62
CA PRO A 51 6.14 -0.07 -8.54
C PRO A 51 6.55 -0.69 -7.20
N ALA A 52 6.08 -0.13 -6.07
CA ALA A 52 6.38 -0.66 -4.74
C ALA A 52 5.84 -2.08 -4.53
N ILE A 53 4.59 -2.34 -4.96
CA ILE A 53 3.99 -3.67 -4.90
C ILE A 53 4.75 -4.66 -5.78
N GLN A 54 5.09 -4.26 -7.01
CA GLN A 54 5.84 -5.12 -7.94
C GLN A 54 7.19 -5.53 -7.34
N GLN A 55 7.96 -4.57 -6.83
CA GLN A 55 9.25 -4.84 -6.19
C GLN A 55 9.11 -5.76 -4.98
N ALA A 56 8.04 -5.59 -4.18
CA ALA A 56 7.79 -6.46 -3.04
C ALA A 56 7.49 -7.90 -3.45
N ILE A 57 6.71 -8.11 -4.51
CA ILE A 57 6.41 -9.44 -5.05
C ILE A 57 7.68 -10.11 -5.60
N GLU A 58 8.52 -9.36 -6.32
CA GLU A 58 9.78 -9.87 -6.87
C GLU A 58 10.83 -10.19 -5.79
N SER A 59 10.68 -9.63 -4.59
CA SER A 59 11.59 -9.82 -3.46
C SER A 59 11.11 -10.87 -2.44
N LEU A 60 10.00 -11.54 -2.72
CA LEU A 60 9.43 -12.62 -1.89
C LEU A 60 9.86 -13.99 -2.39
#